data_AF-A0A1G0CMH0-F1
#
_entry.id   AF-A0A1G0CMH0-F1
#
_cell.length_a   1.000
_cell.length_b   1.000
_cell.length_c   1.000
_cell.angle_alpha   90.00
_cell.angle_beta   90.00
_cell.angle_gamma   90.00
#
_symmetry.space_group_name_H-M   'P 1'
#
loop_
_entity.id
_entity.type
_entity.pdbx_description
1 polymer ?
#
loop_
_entity_poly.entity_id
_entity_poly.type
_entity_poly.pdbx_seq_one_letter_code
_entity_poly.pdbx_strand_id
1 'polypeptide(L)'
;MKKIFALAIVLLAYSWANAQCPIYKTDRAGASTQNGKAVGNVVYSTDAQGAKASKIGKVDGTALYSTDRKGATPVQKGKFENGVVYATDRFGTNAVKVGKVEKGTVYSTDSYGLNVTIVGKVEGDCEAAGALLLLLIK
;
A
#
# COMPACT_ATOMS: atom_id res chain seq x y z
N MET A 1 -38.42 -18.44 -17.13
CA MET A 1 -37.33 -17.45 -17.25
C MET A 1 -37.08 -16.78 -15.90
N LYS A 2 -36.31 -17.40 -14.98
CA LYS A 2 -36.08 -16.85 -13.61
C LYS A 2 -34.72 -17.24 -12.99
N LYS A 3 -33.75 -17.73 -13.79
CA LYS A 3 -32.47 -18.26 -13.27
C LYS A 3 -31.22 -17.41 -13.57
N ILE A 4 -31.36 -16.33 -14.33
CA ILE A 4 -30.21 -15.50 -14.76
C ILE A 4 -29.89 -14.37 -13.76
N PHE A 5 -30.86 -13.95 -12.93
CA PHE A 5 -30.66 -12.84 -11.99
C PHE A 5 -29.82 -13.18 -10.75
N ALA A 6 -29.74 -14.46 -10.35
CA ALA A 6 -28.96 -14.84 -9.17
C ALA A 6 -27.43 -14.84 -9.44
N LEU A 7 -27.00 -15.17 -10.65
CA LEU A 7 -25.57 -15.32 -10.96
C LEU A 7 -24.86 -13.96 -11.05
N ALA A 8 -25.54 -12.93 -11.57
CA ALA A 8 -24.99 -11.57 -11.66
C ALA A 8 -24.83 -10.91 -10.28
N ILE A 9 -25.76 -11.17 -9.34
CA ILE A 9 -25.69 -10.61 -7.97
C ILE A 9 -24.58 -11.28 -7.17
N VAL A 10 -24.31 -12.57 -7.38
CA VAL A 10 -23.16 -13.25 -6.75
C VAL A 10 -21.83 -12.74 -7.33
N LEU A 11 -21.72 -12.58 -8.65
CA LEU A 11 -20.52 -11.99 -9.28
C LEU A 11 -20.27 -10.54 -8.84
N LEU A 12 -21.32 -9.73 -8.70
CA LEU A 12 -21.23 -8.39 -8.13
C LEU A 12 -20.82 -8.46 -6.65
N ALA A 13 -21.44 -9.30 -5.81
CA ALA A 13 -21.08 -9.40 -4.39
C ALA A 13 -19.62 -9.86 -4.16
N TYR A 14 -19.06 -10.69 -5.05
CA TYR A 14 -17.66 -11.10 -4.99
C TYR A 14 -16.66 -9.99 -5.33
N SER A 15 -17.05 -8.98 -6.12
CA SER A 15 -16.15 -7.85 -6.43
C SER A 15 -15.99 -6.86 -5.27
N TRP A 16 -16.92 -6.85 -4.30
CA TRP A 16 -16.83 -5.98 -3.11
C TRP A 16 -16.11 -6.64 -1.93
N ALA A 17 -16.04 -7.98 -1.90
CA ALA A 17 -15.47 -8.71 -0.77
C ALA A 17 -13.92 -8.74 -0.76
N ASN A 18 -13.27 -8.39 -1.87
CA ASN A 18 -11.81 -8.34 -1.97
C ASN A 18 -11.40 -7.13 -2.82
N ALA A 19 -11.63 -5.90 -2.33
CA ALA A 19 -11.09 -4.70 -2.96
C ALA A 19 -9.57 -4.85 -3.05
N GLN A 20 -9.09 -5.19 -4.25
CA GLN A 20 -7.67 -5.25 -4.56
C GLN A 20 -7.26 -3.85 -5.01
N CYS A 21 -6.29 -3.28 -4.32
CA CYS A 21 -5.74 -1.97 -4.65
C CYS A 21 -4.38 -2.15 -5.31
N PRO A 22 -4.25 -1.89 -6.63
CA PRO A 22 -2.96 -1.84 -7.31
C PRO A 22 -2.02 -0.79 -6.69
N ILE A 23 -0.74 -1.14 -6.58
CA ILE A 23 0.32 -0.26 -6.09
C ILE A 23 1.40 -0.15 -7.17
N TYR A 24 1.79 1.08 -7.47
CA TYR A 24 2.75 1.42 -8.49
C TYR A 24 3.95 2.13 -7.89
N LYS A 25 5.13 1.81 -8.39
CA LYS A 25 6.34 2.61 -8.20
C LYS A 25 6.44 3.61 -9.34
N THR A 26 6.73 4.86 -9.01
CA THR A 26 6.96 5.92 -9.99
C THR A 26 8.44 6.26 -10.03
N ASP A 27 9.01 6.33 -11.23
CA ASP A 27 10.40 6.72 -11.42
C ASP A 27 10.58 8.24 -11.51
N ARG A 28 11.82 8.70 -11.64
CA ARG A 28 12.15 10.13 -11.75
C ARG A 28 11.61 10.80 -13.02
N ALA A 29 11.35 10.02 -14.07
CA ALA A 29 10.75 10.50 -15.31
C ALA A 29 9.21 10.56 -15.23
N GLY A 30 8.61 10.05 -14.14
CA GLY A 30 7.17 10.01 -13.93
C GLY A 30 6.49 8.74 -14.47
N ALA A 31 7.25 7.80 -15.05
CA ALA A 31 6.70 6.53 -15.49
C ALA A 31 6.35 5.67 -14.27
N SER A 32 5.17 5.04 -14.31
CA SER A 32 4.65 4.25 -13.20
C SER A 32 4.50 2.80 -13.61
N THR A 33 5.08 1.90 -12.83
CA THR A 33 5.03 0.45 -13.07
C THR A 33 4.41 -0.23 -11.86
N GLN A 34 3.44 -1.10 -12.10
CA GLN A 34 2.83 -1.86 -11.01
C GLN A 34 3.90 -2.74 -10.37
N ASN A 35 4.01 -2.69 -9.05
CA ASN A 35 4.99 -3.47 -8.30
C ASN A 35 4.42 -4.03 -7.00
N GLY A 36 3.12 -3.82 -6.77
CA GLY A 36 2.43 -4.41 -5.64
C GLY A 36 0.91 -4.35 -5.78
N LYS A 37 0.28 -4.93 -4.76
CA LYS A 37 -1.15 -4.85 -4.53
C LYS A 37 -1.46 -4.96 -3.04
N ALA A 38 -2.52 -4.31 -2.58
CA ALA A 38 -3.12 -4.57 -1.29
C ALA A 38 -4.40 -5.37 -1.45
N VAL A 39 -4.62 -6.34 -0.57
CA VAL A 39 -5.85 -7.11 -0.47
C VAL A 39 -6.25 -7.13 1.01
N GLY A 40 -7.34 -6.44 1.34
CA GLY A 40 -7.67 -6.15 2.73
C GLY A 40 -6.54 -5.38 3.41
N ASN A 41 -6.03 -5.92 4.52
CA ASN A 41 -4.94 -5.30 5.28
C ASN A 41 -3.54 -5.85 4.93
N VAL A 42 -3.42 -6.73 3.93
CA VAL A 42 -2.15 -7.35 3.55
C VAL A 42 -1.62 -6.71 2.29
N VAL A 43 -0.31 -6.42 2.28
CA VAL A 43 0.38 -5.82 1.14
C VAL A 43 1.33 -6.84 0.51
N TYR A 44 1.25 -6.94 -0.81
CA TYR A 44 2.02 -7.84 -1.63
C TYR A 44 2.90 -7.04 -2.59
N SER A 45 4.14 -7.49 -2.78
CA SER A 45 4.92 -7.13 -3.96
C SER A 45 4.49 -8.03 -5.11
N THR A 46 4.43 -7.46 -6.31
CA THR A 46 4.13 -8.20 -7.53
C THR A 46 5.19 -8.02 -8.62
N ASP A 47 5.18 -8.91 -9.61
CA ASP A 47 5.80 -8.60 -10.90
C ASP A 47 5.05 -7.46 -11.61
N ALA A 48 5.62 -6.98 -12.72
CA ALA A 48 5.07 -5.87 -13.50
C ALA A 48 3.68 -6.17 -14.10
N GLN A 49 3.28 -7.44 -14.14
CA GLN A 49 1.99 -7.92 -14.62
C GLN A 49 0.99 -8.19 -13.49
N GLY A 50 1.38 -8.02 -12.22
CA GLY A 50 0.52 -8.27 -11.06
C GLY A 50 0.26 -9.76 -10.75
N ALA A 51 0.91 -10.68 -11.46
CA ALA A 51 0.60 -12.11 -11.47
C ALA A 51 1.26 -12.87 -10.31
N LYS A 52 2.58 -12.74 -10.15
CA LYS A 52 3.30 -13.32 -9.01
C LYS A 52 3.17 -12.38 -7.82
N ALA A 53 2.67 -12.87 -6.68
CA ALA A 53 2.50 -12.07 -5.47
C ALA A 53 3.28 -12.67 -4.30
N SER A 54 4.06 -11.83 -3.60
CA SER A 54 4.73 -12.20 -2.36
C SER A 54 4.32 -11.23 -1.26
N LYS A 55 3.91 -11.73 -0.09
CA LYS A 55 3.58 -10.88 1.04
C LYS A 55 4.82 -10.10 1.49
N ILE A 56 4.70 -8.78 1.56
CA ILE A 56 5.80 -7.89 2.00
C ILE A 56 5.43 -7.12 3.28
N GLY A 57 4.16 -7.14 3.66
CA GLY A 57 3.76 -6.51 4.90
C GLY A 57 2.25 -6.52 5.14
N LYS A 58 1.86 -5.75 6.15
CA LYS A 58 0.46 -5.53 6.51
C LYS A 58 0.25 -4.14 7.12
N VAL A 59 -0.99 -3.69 7.06
CA VAL A 59 -1.49 -2.51 7.75
C VAL A 59 -2.35 -2.98 8.93
N ASP A 60 -2.21 -2.36 10.09
CA ASP A 60 -3.00 -2.67 11.29
C ASP A 60 -3.40 -1.36 11.97
N GLY A 61 -4.64 -0.92 11.73
CA GLY A 61 -5.04 0.46 12.04
C GLY A 61 -4.13 1.47 11.34
N THR A 62 -3.45 2.31 12.13
CA THR A 62 -2.47 3.28 11.60
C THR A 62 -1.07 2.70 11.47
N ALA A 63 -0.78 1.53 12.06
CA ALA A 63 0.56 0.96 12.07
C ALA A 63 0.89 0.20 10.78
N LEU A 64 2.12 0.39 10.30
CA LEU A 64 2.63 -0.18 9.05
C LEU A 64 3.72 -1.20 9.36
N TYR A 65 3.54 -2.44 8.92
CA TYR A 65 4.46 -3.54 9.21
C TYR A 65 5.07 -4.10 7.92
N SER A 66 6.37 -4.34 7.95
CA SER A 66 7.02 -5.21 6.97
C SER A 66 6.98 -6.66 7.46
N THR A 67 6.88 -7.61 6.53
CA THR A 67 7.14 -9.03 6.79
C THR A 67 8.23 -9.51 5.86
N ASP A 68 9.02 -10.49 6.29
CA ASP A 68 9.90 -11.18 5.36
C ASP A 68 9.08 -12.00 4.34
N ARG A 69 9.73 -12.48 3.26
CA ARG A 69 9.07 -13.29 2.22
C ARG A 69 8.50 -14.61 2.75
N LYS A 70 8.90 -15.03 3.95
CA LYS A 70 8.42 -16.26 4.62
C LYS A 70 7.24 -15.98 5.56
N GLY A 71 6.84 -14.72 5.72
CA GLY A 71 5.75 -14.30 6.60
C GLY A 71 6.09 -14.31 8.09
N ALA A 72 7.36 -14.45 8.47
CA ALA A 72 7.78 -14.44 9.86
C ALA A 72 7.78 -13.02 10.45
N THR A 73 7.66 -12.98 11.79
CA THR A 73 7.42 -11.86 12.71
C THR A 73 7.35 -10.47 12.06
N PRO A 74 6.14 -9.86 11.99
CA PRO A 74 5.97 -8.50 11.49
C PRO A 74 6.83 -7.50 12.28
N VAL A 75 7.56 -6.66 11.56
CA VAL A 75 8.34 -5.56 12.14
C VAL A 75 7.67 -4.25 11.78
N GLN A 76 7.34 -3.45 12.78
CA GLN A 76 6.79 -2.12 12.52
C GLN A 76 7.86 -1.26 11.83
N LYS A 77 7.46 -0.60 10.75
CA LYS A 77 8.29 0.32 9.98
C LYS A 77 7.83 1.76 10.11
N GLY A 78 6.57 1.95 10.49
CA GLY A 78 6.01 3.28 10.57
C GLY A 78 4.55 3.30 10.96
N LYS A 79 3.96 4.46 10.73
CA LYS A 79 2.52 4.71 10.86
C LYS A 79 2.01 5.66 9.78
N PHE A 80 0.72 5.54 9.47
CA PHE A 80 0.01 6.37 8.51
C PHE A 80 -1.21 7.01 9.19
N GLU A 81 -1.22 8.34 9.26
CA GLU A 81 -2.25 9.11 9.96
C GLU A 81 -2.56 10.38 9.15
N ASN A 82 -3.84 10.60 8.84
CA ASN A 82 -4.33 11.78 8.12
C ASN A 82 -3.54 12.11 6.84
N GLY A 83 -3.24 11.10 6.02
CA GLY A 83 -2.47 11.27 4.78
C GLY A 83 -0.96 11.42 4.99
N VAL A 84 -0.44 11.43 6.22
CA VAL A 84 0.98 11.59 6.51
C VAL A 84 1.63 10.24 6.80
N VAL A 85 2.81 10.01 6.23
CA VAL A 85 3.63 8.82 6.47
C VAL A 85 4.76 9.16 7.45
N TYR A 86 4.83 8.38 8.53
CA TYR A 86 5.91 8.46 9.51
C TYR A 86 6.72 7.16 9.50
N ALA A 87 8.04 7.27 9.43
CA ALA A 87 8.92 6.17 9.77
C ALA A 87 9.07 6.09 11.30
N THR A 88 9.15 4.89 11.84
CA THR A 88 9.35 4.65 13.27
C THR A 88 10.48 3.63 13.46
N ASP A 89 10.92 3.45 14.69
CA ASP A 89 11.65 2.23 15.05
C ASP A 89 10.73 0.99 15.06
N ARG A 90 11.31 -0.17 15.36
CA ARG A 90 10.63 -1.47 15.39
C ARG A 90 9.51 -1.58 16.44
N PHE A 91 9.45 -0.67 17.40
CA PHE A 91 8.45 -0.62 18.46
C PHE A 91 7.37 0.42 18.20
N GLY A 92 7.44 1.14 17.07
CA GLY A 92 6.50 2.19 16.72
C GLY A 92 6.80 3.54 17.36
N THR A 93 7.99 3.72 17.94
CA THR A 93 8.40 4.99 18.57
C THR A 93 9.33 5.80 17.64
N ASN A 94 9.74 7.00 18.08
CA ASN A 94 10.61 7.90 17.31
C ASN A 94 10.05 8.25 15.91
N ALA A 95 8.78 8.65 15.86
CA ALA A 95 8.10 8.94 14.60
C ALA A 95 8.70 10.16 13.89
N VAL A 96 9.21 9.96 12.68
CA VAL A 96 9.74 11.01 11.80
C VAL A 96 8.93 11.03 10.52
N LYS A 97 8.44 12.22 10.11
CA LYS A 97 7.75 12.38 8.83
C LYS A 97 8.70 12.00 7.70
N VAL A 98 8.22 11.22 6.75
CA VAL A 98 9.00 10.78 5.58
C VAL A 98 8.25 10.92 4.27
N GLY A 99 6.99 11.30 4.33
CA GLY A 99 6.17 11.48 3.15
C GLY A 99 4.71 11.72 3.46
N LYS A 100 3.91 11.70 2.40
CA LYS A 100 2.45 11.80 2.46
C LYS A 100 1.81 11.00 1.33
N VAL A 101 0.57 10.60 1.52
CA VAL A 101 -0.30 10.06 0.48
C VAL A 101 -1.47 11.03 0.32
N GLU A 102 -1.72 11.45 -0.91
CA GLU A 102 -2.78 12.40 -1.22
C GLU A 102 -3.43 12.00 -2.54
N LYS A 103 -4.74 11.71 -2.50
CA LYS A 103 -5.53 11.33 -3.69
C LYS A 103 -4.89 10.16 -4.46
N GLY A 104 -4.43 9.15 -3.72
CA GLY A 104 -3.76 7.98 -4.29
C GLY A 104 -2.33 8.20 -4.79
N THR A 105 -1.76 9.41 -4.68
CA THR A 105 -0.36 9.65 -5.03
C THR A 105 0.53 9.58 -3.79
N VAL A 106 1.63 8.82 -3.88
CA VAL A 106 2.59 8.64 -2.78
C VAL A 106 3.80 9.56 -3.00
N TYR A 107 4.02 10.44 -2.02
CA TYR A 107 5.11 11.40 -2.02
C TYR A 107 6.12 11.05 -0.93
N SER A 108 7.40 11.02 -1.29
CA SER A 108 8.50 11.10 -0.33
C SER A 108 8.80 12.55 -0.02
N THR A 109 9.10 12.85 1.24
CA THR A 109 9.55 14.16 1.71
C THR A 109 10.71 13.98 2.69
N ASP A 110 11.37 15.07 3.04
CA ASP A 110 12.18 15.10 4.26
C ASP A 110 11.31 15.18 5.53
N SER A 111 11.97 15.26 6.68
CA SER A 111 11.33 15.37 8.01
C SER A 111 10.51 16.64 8.23
N TYR A 112 10.77 17.69 7.46
CA TYR A 112 10.03 18.95 7.50
C TYR A 112 8.85 18.96 6.52
N GLY A 113 8.73 17.95 5.66
CA GLY A 113 7.72 17.89 4.60
C GLY A 113 8.11 18.64 3.33
N LEU A 114 9.40 19.00 3.20
CA LEU A 114 9.96 19.63 2.01
C LEU A 114 10.57 18.57 1.10
N ASN A 115 11.18 18.99 -0.02
CA ASN A 115 11.83 18.11 -1.00
C ASN A 115 10.89 17.03 -1.55
N VAL A 116 9.69 17.45 -1.95
CA VAL A 116 8.60 16.58 -2.38
C VAL A 116 8.97 15.87 -3.68
N THR A 117 8.96 14.54 -3.65
CA THR A 117 9.16 13.70 -4.84
C THR A 117 8.08 12.64 -4.91
N ILE A 118 7.48 12.44 -6.09
CA ILE A 118 6.53 11.34 -6.31
C ILE A 118 7.34 10.05 -6.39
N VAL A 119 6.98 9.07 -5.58
CA VAL A 119 7.65 7.75 -5.56
C VAL A 119 6.72 6.60 -5.90
N GLY A 120 5.42 6.85 -5.96
CA GLY A 120 4.45 5.83 -6.29
C GLY A 120 3.03 6.34 -6.38
N LYS A 121 2.15 5.41 -6.73
CA LYS A 121 0.70 5.61 -6.77
C LYS A 121 0.01 4.39 -6.19
N VAL A 122 -1.15 4.59 -5.61
CA VAL A 122 -2.06 3.56 -5.14
C VAL A 122 -3.45 3.89 -5.66
N GLU A 123 -4.12 2.88 -6.19
CA GLU A 123 -5.49 2.99 -6.67
C GLU A 123 -6.46 2.42 -5.63
N GLY A 124 -7.66 3.00 -5.57
CA GLY A 124 -8.68 2.65 -4.56
C GLY A 124 -8.37 3.20 -3.17
N ASP A 125 -9.19 2.79 -2.20
CA ASP A 125 -9.15 3.30 -0.82
C ASP A 125 -8.09 2.58 0.04
N CYS A 126 -6.85 2.52 -0.44
CA CYS A 126 -5.74 1.80 0.19
C CYS A 126 -4.50 2.66 0.44
N GLU A 127 -4.69 3.93 0.80
CA GLU A 127 -3.59 4.89 1.00
C GLU A 127 -2.53 4.40 1.99
N ALA A 128 -2.93 3.71 3.06
CA ALA A 128 -2.01 3.11 4.02
C ALA A 128 -1.08 2.05 3.40
N ALA A 129 -1.52 1.34 2.36
CA ALA A 129 -0.66 0.41 1.64
C ALA A 129 0.37 1.14 0.77
N GLY A 130 -0.03 2.26 0.15
CA GLY A 130 0.90 3.18 -0.52
C GLY A 130 1.93 3.77 0.44
N ALA A 131 1.52 4.10 1.67
CA ALA A 131 2.42 4.55 2.73
C ALA A 131 3.43 3.46 3.13
N LEU A 132 2.99 2.20 3.25
CA LEU A 132 3.91 1.10 3.51
C LEU A 132 4.92 0.93 2.38
N LEU A 133 4.50 1.06 1.12
CA LEU A 133 5.41 1.01 -0.02
C LEU A 133 6.55 2.03 0.12
N LEU A 134 6.24 3.29 0.46
CA LEU A 134 7.25 4.34 0.69
C LEU A 134 8.30 3.91 1.73
N LEU A 135 7.87 3.25 2.81
CA LEU A 135 8.78 2.77 3.87
C LEU A 135 9.63 1.57 3.47
N LEU A 136 9.23 0.84 2.42
CA LEU A 136 9.94 -0.34 1.93
C LEU A 136 10.83 -0.06 0.70
N ILE A 137 10.66 1.09 0.04
CA ILE A 137 11.49 1.51 -1.11
C ILE A 137 12.78 2.23 -0.67
N LYS A 138 12.84 2.74 0.57
CA LYS A 138 14.03 3.41 1.11
C LYS A 138 15.23 2.50 1.26
#